data_AF-A0A5J4YU57-F1
#
_entry.id   AF-A0A5J4YU57-F1
#
_cell.length_a   1.000
_cell.length_b   1.000
_cell.length_c   1.000
_cell.angle_alpha   90.00
_cell.angle_beta   90.00
_cell.angle_gamma   90.00
#
_symmetry.space_group_name_H-M   'P 1'
#
loop_
_entity.id
_entity.type
_entity.pdbx_description
1 polymer ?
#
loop_
_entity_poly.entity_id
_entity_poly.type
_entity_poly.pdbx_seq_one_letter_code
_entity_poly.pdbx_strand_id
1 'polypeptide(L)'
;MDKQARNYAVKHDAVVEAARTERQEVLARNRTLLTLELEFERAARGVESHCHCNALVAMAGDGTDSLNQRETREMQRCEKLRAGALSDPTVKFMLEHLQKAGCVMPEEAIRCMRCDERVFGGYQGDGSIVMAANHIATQGIANATLVHEMVHAFDECRAYMDWNSCKQHACSEVRAAALSGDCNWGKEIQRGNFNFANQFPRCIRRRAELSVAMNPNCGPVLAKEAVADVFEVCYNDTMPFDRIP
;
A
#
# COMPACT_ATOMS: atom_id res chain seq x y z
N MET A 1 -48.16 -30.94 49.61
CA MET A 1 -46.83 -30.46 49.21
C MET A 1 -46.78 -30.31 47.68
N ASP A 2 -47.31 -29.24 47.04
CA ASP A 2 -47.12 -29.12 45.56
C ASP A 2 -47.54 -27.79 44.91
N LYS A 3 -47.19 -26.63 45.49
CA LYS A 3 -47.35 -25.34 44.78
C LYS A 3 -46.08 -24.49 44.86
N GLN A 4 -45.45 -24.49 46.03
CA GLN A 4 -44.19 -23.79 46.26
C GLN A 4 -43.03 -24.42 45.49
N ALA A 5 -42.97 -25.76 45.40
CA ALA A 5 -41.99 -26.47 44.59
C ALA A 5 -42.16 -26.21 43.08
N ARG A 6 -43.41 -26.19 42.58
CA ARG A 6 -43.72 -25.84 41.17
C ARG A 6 -43.36 -24.39 40.84
N ASN A 7 -43.68 -23.44 41.73
CA ASN A 7 -43.30 -22.04 41.54
C ASN A 7 -41.79 -21.84 41.57
N TYR A 8 -41.06 -22.62 42.38
CA TYR A 8 -39.60 -22.58 42.41
C TYR A 8 -38.99 -23.17 41.12
N ALA A 9 -39.52 -24.29 40.62
CA ALA A 9 -39.09 -24.90 39.36
C ALA A 9 -39.30 -23.95 38.17
N VAL A 10 -40.48 -23.32 38.06
CA VAL A 10 -40.78 -22.35 36.98
C VAL A 10 -39.85 -21.13 37.04
N LYS A 11 -39.54 -20.63 38.24
CA LYS A 11 -38.56 -19.52 38.39
C LYS A 11 -37.14 -19.96 38.04
N HIS A 12 -36.74 -21.17 38.41
CA HIS A 12 -35.43 -21.72 38.12
C HIS A 12 -35.25 -21.93 36.60
N ASP A 13 -36.24 -22.50 35.92
CA ASP A 13 -36.19 -22.73 34.47
C ASP A 13 -36.11 -21.41 33.70
N ALA A 14 -36.83 -20.36 34.14
CA ALA A 14 -36.74 -19.03 33.55
C ALA A 14 -35.34 -18.40 33.69
N VAL A 15 -34.67 -18.62 34.83
CA VAL A 15 -33.29 -18.13 35.05
C VAL A 15 -32.28 -18.91 34.22
N VAL A 16 -32.44 -20.23 34.11
CA VAL A 16 -31.57 -21.08 33.28
C VAL A 16 -31.70 -20.73 31.80
N GLU A 17 -32.92 -20.44 31.33
CA GLU A 17 -33.13 -20.08 29.92
C GLU A 17 -32.58 -18.68 29.63
N ALA A 18 -32.76 -17.70 30.52
CA ALA A 18 -32.15 -16.38 30.38
C ALA A 18 -30.61 -16.45 30.31
N ALA A 19 -29.98 -17.27 31.16
CA ALA A 19 -28.53 -17.48 31.13
C ALA A 19 -28.05 -18.18 29.85
N ARG A 20 -28.87 -19.07 29.25
CA ARG A 20 -28.58 -19.67 27.94
C ARG A 20 -28.66 -18.65 26.82
N THR A 21 -29.68 -17.80 26.82
CA THR A 21 -29.83 -16.71 25.83
C THR A 21 -28.66 -15.74 25.92
N GLU A 22 -28.29 -15.28 27.12
CA GLU A 22 -27.15 -14.39 27.33
C GLU A 22 -25.83 -15.04 26.87
N ARG A 23 -25.61 -16.32 27.18
CA ARG A 23 -24.45 -17.07 26.69
C ARG A 23 -24.44 -17.20 25.16
N GLN A 24 -25.59 -17.41 24.53
CA GLN A 24 -25.71 -17.47 23.07
C GLN A 24 -25.43 -16.10 22.42
N GLU A 25 -25.88 -15.00 23.02
CA GLU A 25 -25.60 -13.65 22.55
C GLU A 25 -24.10 -13.29 22.69
N VAL A 26 -23.47 -13.67 23.81
CA VAL A 26 -22.02 -13.50 24.00
C VAL A 26 -21.23 -14.35 22.99
N LEU A 27 -21.64 -15.59 22.75
CA LEU A 27 -21.03 -16.45 21.73
C LEU A 27 -21.23 -15.89 20.31
N ALA A 28 -22.39 -15.32 20.01
CA ALA A 28 -22.66 -14.67 18.73
C ALA A 28 -21.80 -13.42 18.54
N ARG A 29 -21.69 -12.55 19.55
CA ARG A 29 -20.81 -11.36 19.54
C ARG A 29 -19.35 -11.73 19.38
N ASN A 30 -18.87 -12.74 20.10
CA ASN A 30 -17.50 -13.24 19.97
C ASN A 30 -17.25 -13.86 18.59
N ARG A 31 -18.24 -14.54 18.00
CA ARG A 31 -18.16 -15.06 16.63
C ARG A 31 -18.11 -13.93 15.60
N THR A 32 -18.86 -12.85 15.79
CA THR A 32 -18.82 -11.65 14.95
C THR A 32 -17.47 -10.93 15.05
N LEU A 33 -16.92 -10.80 16.26
CA LEU A 33 -15.57 -10.28 16.51
C LEU A 33 -14.49 -11.15 15.85
N LEU A 34 -14.60 -12.47 15.95
CA LEU A 34 -13.67 -13.39 15.30
C LEU A 34 -13.76 -13.30 13.76
N THR A 35 -14.96 -13.10 13.20
CA THR A 35 -15.10 -12.85 11.75
C THR A 35 -14.56 -11.50 11.34
N LEU A 36 -14.72 -10.45 12.16
CA LEU A 36 -14.12 -9.13 11.91
C LEU A 36 -12.59 -9.18 12.02
N GLU A 37 -12.04 -9.89 13.01
CA GLU A 37 -10.61 -10.15 13.12
C GLU A 37 -10.10 -11.01 11.95
N LEU A 38 -10.84 -12.01 11.50
CA LEU A 38 -10.49 -12.81 10.32
C LEU A 38 -10.62 -12.02 9.02
N GLU A 39 -11.58 -11.11 8.89
CA GLU A 39 -11.70 -10.18 7.77
C GLU A 39 -10.59 -9.12 7.80
N PHE A 40 -10.22 -8.63 8.98
CA PHE A 40 -9.08 -7.75 9.21
C PHE A 40 -7.76 -8.47 8.91
N GLU A 41 -7.58 -9.73 9.32
CA GLU A 41 -6.44 -10.58 8.97
C GLU A 41 -6.47 -11.01 7.49
N ARG A 42 -7.63 -11.08 6.84
CA ARG A 42 -7.73 -11.35 5.39
C ARG A 42 -7.42 -10.09 4.58
N ALA A 43 -7.81 -8.92 5.06
CA ALA A 43 -7.37 -7.63 4.53
C ALA A 43 -5.85 -7.47 4.68
N ALA A 44 -5.29 -7.80 5.86
CA ALA A 44 -3.85 -7.81 6.11
C ALA A 44 -3.08 -8.90 5.35
N ARG A 45 -3.77 -9.92 4.80
CA ARG A 45 -3.18 -10.98 3.94
C ARG A 45 -3.40 -10.70 2.45
N GLY A 46 -4.04 -9.60 2.10
CA GLY A 46 -4.23 -9.18 0.71
C GLY A 46 -2.94 -8.58 0.16
N VAL A 47 -2.12 -9.45 -0.46
CA VAL A 47 -1.00 -9.15 -1.37
C VAL A 47 0.40 -9.25 -0.73
N GLU A 48 1.02 -10.42 -0.93
CA GLU A 48 2.47 -10.49 -1.15
C GLU A 48 2.78 -9.46 -2.24
N SER A 49 3.54 -8.42 -1.88
CA SER A 49 3.80 -7.32 -2.80
C SER A 49 4.30 -7.86 -4.14
N HIS A 50 3.76 -7.32 -5.22
CA HIS A 50 4.10 -7.68 -6.60
C HIS A 50 5.49 -7.19 -7.04
N CYS A 51 6.37 -6.96 -6.08
CA CYS A 51 7.76 -6.65 -6.30
C CYS A 51 8.58 -7.69 -5.55
N HIS A 52 9.12 -8.69 -6.25
CA HIS A 52 10.05 -9.63 -5.64
C HIS A 52 11.37 -8.92 -5.40
N CYS A 53 11.45 -8.24 -4.25
CA CYS A 53 12.68 -7.67 -3.76
C CYS A 53 13.33 -8.64 -2.79
N ASN A 54 14.56 -9.03 -3.08
CA ASN A 54 15.32 -9.93 -2.23
C ASN A 54 16.04 -9.14 -1.13
N ALA A 55 15.92 -9.61 0.11
CA ALA A 55 16.77 -9.16 1.19
C ALA A 55 18.20 -9.69 0.97
N LEU A 56 19.21 -8.85 1.14
CA LEU A 56 20.61 -9.27 1.04
C LEU A 56 20.93 -10.30 2.14
N VAL A 57 21.23 -11.53 1.74
CA VAL A 57 21.91 -12.50 2.62
C VAL A 57 23.40 -12.40 2.32
N ALA A 58 24.19 -11.98 3.30
CA ALA A 58 25.64 -11.93 3.18
C ALA A 58 26.20 -13.36 3.03
N MET A 59 26.53 -13.78 1.81
CA MET A 59 27.23 -15.04 1.53
C MET A 59 28.71 -14.74 1.25
N ALA A 60 29.60 -15.44 1.96
CA ALA A 60 31.05 -15.29 1.85
C ALA A 60 31.64 -16.21 0.75
N GLY A 61 32.57 -15.68 -0.06
CA GLY A 61 33.43 -16.38 -1.06
C GLY A 61 32.75 -16.76 -2.38
N ASP A 62 33.39 -16.98 -3.53
CA ASP A 62 34.69 -16.65 -4.13
C ASP A 62 34.41 -16.66 -5.66
N GLY A 63 34.84 -15.63 -6.40
CA GLY A 63 34.42 -15.30 -7.78
C GLY A 63 33.27 -14.28 -7.90
N THR A 64 32.75 -13.84 -6.75
CA THR A 64 31.55 -13.01 -6.54
C THR A 64 31.85 -11.54 -6.23
N ASP A 65 33.13 -11.15 -6.24
CA ASP A 65 33.61 -9.88 -5.67
C ASP A 65 33.08 -8.64 -6.41
N SER A 66 33.05 -8.65 -7.75
CA SER A 66 32.59 -7.49 -8.54
C SER A 66 31.07 -7.29 -8.48
N LEU A 67 30.28 -8.36 -8.47
CA LEU A 67 28.82 -8.31 -8.31
C LEU A 67 28.45 -7.86 -6.89
N ASN A 68 29.13 -8.40 -5.88
CA ASN A 68 28.92 -8.03 -4.49
C ASN A 68 29.34 -6.56 -4.22
N GLN A 69 30.42 -6.09 -4.85
CA GLN A 69 30.80 -4.67 -4.81
C GLN A 69 29.78 -3.76 -5.48
N ARG A 70 29.22 -4.16 -6.62
CA ARG A 70 28.16 -3.40 -7.30
C ARG A 70 26.92 -3.31 -6.43
N GLU A 71 26.49 -4.43 -5.85
CA GLU A 71 25.34 -4.51 -4.94
C GLU A 71 25.53 -3.63 -3.72
N THR A 72 26.71 -3.72 -3.10
CA THR A 72 27.08 -2.87 -1.97
C THR A 72 26.97 -1.38 -2.32
N ARG A 73 27.46 -0.98 -3.51
CA ARG A 73 27.36 0.42 -3.97
C ARG A 73 25.92 0.86 -4.25
N GLU A 74 25.12 0.00 -4.86
CA GLU A 74 23.70 0.26 -5.14
C GLU A 74 22.92 0.47 -3.83
N MET A 75 23.15 -0.40 -2.84
CA MET A 75 22.54 -0.31 -1.52
C MET A 75 22.98 0.95 -0.76
N GLN A 76 24.29 1.21 -0.68
CA GLN A 76 24.82 2.42 -0.03
C GLN A 76 24.28 3.70 -0.66
N ARG A 77 24.17 3.73 -1.99
CA ARG A 77 23.54 4.85 -2.71
C ARG A 77 22.07 4.97 -2.32
N CYS A 78 21.32 3.87 -2.34
CA CYS A 78 19.91 3.87 -1.99
C CYS A 78 19.70 4.40 -0.57
N GLU A 79 20.47 3.94 0.42
CA GLU A 79 20.35 4.42 1.81
C GLU A 79 20.62 5.93 1.94
N LYS A 80 21.63 6.44 1.22
CA LYS A 80 21.89 7.89 1.17
C LYS A 80 20.72 8.65 0.56
N LEU A 81 20.13 8.13 -0.52
CA LEU A 81 18.98 8.75 -1.18
C LEU A 81 17.72 8.66 -0.32
N ARG A 82 17.51 7.55 0.39
CA ARG A 82 16.44 7.34 1.37
C ARG A 82 16.51 8.37 2.49
N ALA A 83 17.68 8.54 3.11
CA ALA A 83 17.89 9.56 4.14
C ALA A 83 17.65 10.98 3.62
N GLY A 84 18.10 11.27 2.40
CA GLY A 84 17.82 12.55 1.73
C GLY A 84 16.31 12.75 1.46
N ALA A 85 15.60 11.69 1.09
CA ALA A 85 14.17 11.75 0.77
C ALA A 85 13.33 11.94 2.04
N LEU A 86 13.70 11.33 3.16
CA LEU A 86 13.06 11.57 4.46
C LEU A 86 13.20 13.02 4.95
N SER A 87 14.18 13.75 4.41
CA SER A 87 14.33 15.19 4.67
C SER A 87 13.52 16.08 3.72
N ASP A 88 12.95 15.52 2.64
CA ASP A 88 12.17 16.24 1.64
C ASP A 88 10.85 16.78 2.22
N PRO A 89 10.45 18.03 1.92
CA PRO A 89 9.24 18.62 2.47
C PRO A 89 7.96 17.85 2.14
N THR A 90 7.84 17.28 0.94
CA THR A 90 6.65 16.54 0.50
C THR A 90 6.58 15.18 1.19
N VAL A 91 7.73 14.52 1.37
CA VAL A 91 7.81 13.25 2.12
C VAL A 91 7.45 13.48 3.60
N LYS A 92 7.97 14.54 4.23
CA LYS A 92 7.59 14.91 5.61
C LYS A 92 6.11 15.20 5.73
N PHE A 93 5.55 15.95 4.77
CA PHE A 93 4.11 16.21 4.72
C PHE A 93 3.30 14.90 4.70
N MET A 94 3.70 13.92 3.89
CA MET A 94 3.02 12.62 3.82
C MET A 94 3.14 11.84 5.13
N LEU A 95 4.34 11.77 5.72
CA LEU A 95 4.55 11.12 7.02
C LEU A 95 3.66 11.72 8.13
N GLU A 96 3.54 13.05 8.17
CA GLU A 96 2.65 13.74 9.12
C GLU A 96 1.17 13.40 8.89
N HIS A 97 0.71 13.29 7.64
CA HIS A 97 -0.68 12.99 7.32
C HIS A 97 -1.03 11.52 7.54
N LEU A 98 -0.11 10.61 7.25
CA LEU A 98 -0.20 9.20 7.63
C LEU A 98 -0.33 9.05 9.15
N GLN A 99 0.52 9.77 9.91
CA GLN A 99 0.42 9.79 11.37
C GLN A 99 -0.93 10.33 11.87
N LYS A 100 -1.42 11.44 11.30
CA LYS A 100 -2.74 12.02 11.65
C LYS A 100 -3.91 11.09 11.32
N ALA A 101 -3.79 10.28 10.27
CA ALA A 101 -4.78 9.29 9.89
C ALA A 101 -4.72 8.02 10.75
N GLY A 102 -3.72 7.88 11.63
CA GLY A 102 -3.55 6.73 12.52
C GLY A 102 -2.65 5.63 11.97
N CYS A 103 -2.01 5.83 10.81
CA CYS A 103 -1.12 4.87 10.17
C CYS A 103 0.32 5.35 10.27
N VAL A 104 0.93 5.12 11.43
CA VAL A 104 2.33 5.52 11.66
C VAL A 104 3.25 4.70 10.77
N MET A 105 4.04 5.38 9.94
CA MET A 105 5.08 4.77 9.13
C MET A 105 6.44 5.06 9.77
N PRO A 106 7.01 4.13 10.55
CA PRO A 106 8.33 4.31 11.13
C PRO A 106 9.40 4.31 10.02
N GLU A 107 10.52 4.98 10.25
CA GLU A 107 11.58 5.09 9.25
C GLU A 107 12.11 3.71 8.82
N GLU A 108 12.13 2.74 9.75
CA GLU A 108 12.57 1.37 9.54
C GLU A 108 11.64 0.56 8.62
N ALA A 109 10.39 1.01 8.45
CA ALA A 109 9.46 0.44 7.48
C ALA A 109 9.81 0.83 6.04
N ILE A 110 10.73 1.78 5.83
CA ILE A 110 11.19 2.18 4.49
C ILE A 110 12.57 1.55 4.27
N ARG A 111 12.64 0.54 3.40
CA ARG A 111 13.83 -0.30 3.22
C ARG A 111 14.37 -0.21 1.80
N CYS A 112 15.68 -0.09 1.66
CA CYS A 112 16.35 -0.34 0.39
C CYS A 112 16.52 -1.83 0.17
N MET A 113 16.12 -2.33 -1.00
CA MET A 113 16.31 -3.74 -1.39
C MET A 113 16.61 -3.81 -2.88
N ARG A 114 17.16 -4.95 -3.33
CA ARG A 114 17.34 -5.20 -4.76
C ARG A 114 16.09 -5.89 -5.29
N CYS A 115 15.60 -5.44 -6.45
CA CYS A 115 14.38 -5.97 -7.06
C CYS A 115 14.68 -6.45 -8.48
N ASP A 116 14.05 -7.55 -8.88
CA ASP A 116 14.25 -8.15 -10.21
C ASP A 116 13.39 -7.45 -11.28
N GLU A 117 12.24 -6.94 -10.87
CA GLU A 117 11.34 -6.16 -11.71
C GLU A 117 11.88 -4.74 -11.95
N ARG A 118 11.59 -4.18 -13.13
CA ARG A 118 11.99 -2.81 -13.51
C ARG A 118 11.09 -1.76 -12.87
N VAL A 119 11.07 -1.72 -11.56
CA VAL A 119 10.32 -0.75 -10.75
C VAL A 119 11.25 0.10 -9.88
N PHE A 120 10.75 1.22 -9.37
CA PHE A 120 11.52 2.07 -8.46
C PHE A 120 11.28 1.74 -7.00
N GLY A 121 10.13 1.17 -6.66
CA GLY A 121 9.75 0.77 -5.31
C GLY A 121 8.40 0.06 -5.29
N GLY A 122 7.90 -0.19 -4.09
CA GLY A 122 6.56 -0.77 -3.88
C GLY A 122 6.13 -0.75 -2.42
N TYR A 123 4.87 -0.37 -2.18
CA TYR A 123 4.17 -0.58 -0.92
C TYR A 123 3.86 -2.07 -0.71
N GLN A 124 3.99 -2.52 0.52
CA GLN A 124 3.93 -3.92 0.93
C GLN A 124 2.69 -4.15 1.80
N GLY A 125 2.11 -5.36 1.75
CA GLY A 125 0.92 -5.70 2.57
C GLY A 125 1.16 -5.68 4.09
N ASP A 126 2.41 -5.61 4.54
CA ASP A 126 2.78 -5.41 5.96
C ASP A 126 2.88 -3.93 6.35
N GLY A 127 2.52 -3.00 5.45
CA GLY A 127 2.59 -1.56 5.66
C GLY A 127 3.97 -0.94 5.39
N SER A 128 4.94 -1.72 4.91
CA SER A 128 6.28 -1.23 4.61
C SER A 128 6.43 -0.72 3.17
N ILE A 129 7.49 0.06 2.93
CA ILE A 129 7.87 0.55 1.60
C ILE A 129 9.22 -0.02 1.24
N VAL A 130 9.32 -0.58 0.04
CA VAL A 130 10.59 -1.00 -0.54
C VAL A 130 11.04 0.00 -1.60
N MET A 131 12.30 0.39 -1.55
CA MET A 131 13.00 1.20 -2.54
C MET A 131 13.98 0.32 -3.32
N ALA A 132 13.81 0.23 -4.64
CA ALA A 132 14.62 -0.63 -5.51
C ALA A 132 16.02 -0.03 -5.73
N ALA A 133 17.00 -0.49 -4.95
CA ALA A 133 18.36 0.07 -4.90
C ALA A 133 19.09 0.08 -6.25
N ASN A 134 18.83 -0.94 -7.08
CA ASN A 134 19.37 -1.09 -8.43
C ASN A 134 18.69 -0.19 -9.48
N HIS A 135 17.56 0.45 -9.16
CA HIS A 135 16.79 1.28 -10.09
C HIS A 135 16.71 2.75 -9.68
N ILE A 136 16.82 3.06 -8.38
CA ILE A 136 16.87 4.44 -7.90
C ILE A 136 18.29 5.01 -8.04
N ALA A 137 18.40 6.02 -8.91
CA ALA A 137 19.68 6.65 -9.26
C ALA A 137 19.86 8.08 -8.74
N THR A 138 18.77 8.80 -8.46
CA THR A 138 18.82 10.23 -8.12
C THR A 138 17.87 10.57 -6.97
N GLN A 139 18.11 11.71 -6.31
CA GLN A 139 17.26 12.20 -5.22
C GLN A 139 15.83 12.47 -5.69
N GLY A 140 15.65 13.04 -6.89
CA GLY A 140 14.31 13.30 -7.44
C GLY A 140 13.51 12.03 -7.77
N ILE A 141 14.18 10.90 -8.07
CA ILE A 141 13.51 9.60 -8.20
C ILE A 141 13.16 9.09 -6.80
N ALA A 142 14.10 9.11 -5.85
CA ALA A 142 13.86 8.67 -4.48
C ALA A 142 12.69 9.39 -3.81
N ASN A 143 12.62 10.72 -3.91
CA ASN A 143 11.54 11.52 -3.33
C ASN A 143 10.19 11.13 -3.94
N ALA A 144 10.12 11.06 -5.27
CA ALA A 144 8.87 10.72 -5.96
C ALA A 144 8.43 9.28 -5.68
N THR A 145 9.37 8.33 -5.63
CA THR A 145 9.07 6.95 -5.22
C THR A 145 8.49 6.91 -3.82
N LEU A 146 9.10 7.57 -2.84
CA LEU A 146 8.53 7.57 -1.48
C LEU A 146 7.15 8.20 -1.42
N VAL A 147 6.92 9.35 -2.08
CA VAL A 147 5.59 9.97 -2.10
C VAL A 147 4.58 9.06 -2.80
N HIS A 148 4.96 8.39 -3.89
CA HIS A 148 4.10 7.43 -4.61
C HIS A 148 3.66 6.28 -3.69
N GLU A 149 4.62 5.61 -3.05
CA GLU A 149 4.30 4.50 -2.15
C GLU A 149 3.58 4.97 -0.87
N MET A 150 3.84 6.19 -0.39
CA MET A 150 3.09 6.76 0.74
C MET A 150 1.65 7.12 0.38
N VAL A 151 1.34 7.40 -0.89
CA VAL A 151 -0.06 7.56 -1.34
C VAL A 151 -0.77 6.22 -1.25
N HIS A 152 -0.15 5.11 -1.67
CA HIS A 152 -0.71 3.76 -1.47
C HIS A 152 -0.98 3.46 0.00
N ALA A 153 -0.01 3.75 0.88
CA ALA A 153 -0.19 3.60 2.33
C ALA A 153 -1.34 4.47 2.87
N PHE A 154 -1.46 5.72 2.38
CA PHE A 154 -2.52 6.63 2.81
C PHE A 154 -3.90 6.18 2.34
N ASP A 155 -3.97 5.56 1.17
CA ASP A 155 -5.20 5.09 0.55
C ASP A 155 -5.79 3.90 1.31
N GLU A 156 -4.94 2.93 1.63
CA GLU A 156 -5.28 1.81 2.50
C GLU A 156 -5.61 2.27 3.93
N CYS A 157 -4.92 3.29 4.43
CA CYS A 157 -5.15 3.82 5.77
C CYS A 157 -6.53 4.47 5.91
N ARG A 158 -6.92 5.30 4.94
CA ARG A 158 -8.14 6.13 5.04
C ARG A 158 -9.40 5.40 4.61
N ALA A 159 -9.28 4.30 3.87
CA ALA A 159 -10.41 3.53 3.36
C ALA A 159 -10.01 2.05 3.19
N TYR A 160 -10.99 1.15 3.31
CA TYR A 160 -10.76 -0.26 2.98
C TYR A 160 -10.29 -0.40 1.53
N MET A 161 -9.16 -1.08 1.35
CA MET A 161 -8.55 -1.30 0.05
C MET A 161 -8.35 -2.79 -0.21
N ASP A 162 -8.92 -3.27 -1.31
CA ASP A 162 -8.72 -4.61 -1.87
C ASP A 162 -7.74 -4.52 -3.04
N TRP A 163 -6.48 -4.87 -2.78
CA TRP A 163 -5.42 -4.91 -3.78
C TRP A 163 -5.61 -5.96 -4.87
N ASN A 164 -6.54 -6.91 -4.72
CA ASN A 164 -6.93 -7.82 -5.78
C ASN A 164 -7.99 -7.21 -6.72
N SER A 165 -8.64 -6.12 -6.31
CA SER A 165 -9.58 -5.39 -7.14
C SER A 165 -8.85 -4.45 -8.09
N CYS A 166 -8.91 -4.73 -9.39
CA CYS A 166 -8.29 -3.89 -10.41
C CYS A 166 -8.75 -2.44 -10.36
N LYS A 167 -10.00 -2.18 -9.98
CA LYS A 167 -10.54 -0.81 -9.87
C LYS A 167 -9.97 -0.06 -8.67
N GLN A 168 -9.89 -0.71 -7.52
CA GLN A 168 -9.34 -0.07 -6.31
C GLN A 168 -7.84 0.17 -6.46
N HIS A 169 -7.11 -0.85 -6.95
CA HIS A 169 -5.70 -0.72 -7.28
C HIS A 169 -5.46 0.38 -8.32
N ALA A 170 -6.22 0.41 -9.43
CA ALA A 170 -6.13 1.46 -10.43
C ALA A 170 -6.41 2.87 -9.88
N CYS A 171 -7.35 3.00 -8.95
CA CYS A 171 -7.66 4.28 -8.33
C CYS A 171 -6.46 4.83 -7.55
N SER A 172 -5.81 3.96 -6.75
CA SER A 172 -4.64 4.36 -5.98
C SER A 172 -3.44 4.65 -6.88
N GLU A 173 -3.26 3.90 -7.96
CA GLU A 173 -2.23 4.14 -8.97
C GLU A 173 -2.41 5.47 -9.73
N VAL A 174 -3.66 5.83 -10.06
CA VAL A 174 -3.97 7.14 -10.65
C VAL A 174 -3.58 8.26 -9.68
N ARG A 175 -3.90 8.12 -8.40
CA ARG A 175 -3.56 9.11 -7.37
C ARG A 175 -2.07 9.17 -7.09
N ALA A 176 -1.41 8.04 -6.96
CA ALA A 176 0.02 7.96 -6.72
C ALA A 176 0.82 8.56 -7.90
N ALA A 177 0.42 8.32 -9.15
CA ALA A 177 1.04 8.94 -10.33
C ALA A 177 0.77 10.45 -10.42
N ALA A 178 -0.39 10.92 -9.95
CA ALA A 178 -0.74 12.34 -9.94
C ALA A 178 0.01 13.11 -8.84
N LEU A 179 0.05 12.58 -7.61
CA LEU A 179 0.45 13.33 -6.41
C LEU A 179 1.94 13.26 -6.08
N SER A 180 2.67 12.29 -6.64
CA SER A 180 4.10 12.08 -6.35
C SER A 180 5.07 12.94 -7.17
N GLY A 181 4.56 13.71 -8.14
CA GLY A 181 5.40 14.42 -9.11
C GLY A 181 6.10 13.48 -10.11
N ASP A 182 5.64 12.22 -10.23
CA ASP A 182 6.19 11.27 -11.20
C ASP A 182 5.92 11.67 -12.65
N CYS A 183 4.85 12.44 -12.88
CA CYS A 183 4.43 12.94 -14.18
C CYS A 183 4.82 14.41 -14.44
N ASN A 184 5.76 14.95 -13.66
CA ASN A 184 6.29 16.30 -13.89
C ASN A 184 6.91 16.41 -15.29
N TRP A 185 6.66 17.53 -15.98
CA TRP A 185 7.03 17.72 -17.38
C TRP A 185 8.52 17.43 -17.69
N GLY A 186 9.43 17.86 -16.80
CA GLY A 186 10.86 17.57 -16.95
C GLY A 186 11.19 16.06 -16.98
N LYS A 187 10.48 15.25 -16.19
CA LYS A 187 10.61 13.77 -16.22
C LYS A 187 10.02 13.20 -17.51
N GLU A 188 8.93 13.76 -18.01
CA GLU A 188 8.34 13.31 -19.28
C GLU A 188 9.23 13.61 -20.49
N ILE A 189 9.91 14.75 -20.52
CA ILE A 189 10.94 15.05 -21.52
C ILE A 189 12.08 14.04 -21.44
N GLN A 190 12.56 13.71 -20.24
CA GLN A 190 13.61 12.70 -20.04
C GLN A 190 13.16 11.31 -20.53
N ARG A 191 11.87 11.02 -20.48
CA ARG A 191 11.24 9.80 -21.02
C ARG A 191 10.88 9.89 -22.51
N GLY A 192 11.28 10.95 -23.20
CA GLY A 192 11.06 11.14 -24.65
C GLY A 192 9.63 11.56 -25.03
N ASN A 193 8.82 12.05 -24.09
CA ASN A 193 7.47 12.51 -24.34
C ASN A 193 7.45 14.04 -24.50
N PHE A 194 7.33 14.51 -25.74
CA PHE A 194 7.42 15.93 -26.11
C PHE A 194 6.08 16.57 -26.47
N ASN A 195 4.98 15.84 -26.36
CA ASN A 195 3.66 16.40 -26.62
C ASN A 195 3.40 17.55 -25.63
N PHE A 196 2.63 18.58 -26.02
CA PHE A 196 2.36 19.74 -25.14
C PHE A 196 0.95 19.74 -24.56
N ALA A 197 -0.03 19.21 -25.29
CA ALA A 197 -1.42 19.15 -24.84
C ALA A 197 -1.67 17.94 -23.94
N ASN A 198 -2.32 18.17 -22.79
CA ASN A 198 -2.80 17.14 -21.86
C ASN A 198 -1.76 16.09 -21.47
N GLN A 199 -0.49 16.47 -21.34
CA GLN A 199 0.57 15.52 -20.99
C GLN A 199 0.42 14.93 -19.62
N PHE A 200 0.08 15.76 -18.65
CA PHE A 200 0.03 15.32 -17.28
C PHE A 200 -1.03 14.20 -17.08
N PRO A 201 -2.29 14.36 -17.51
CA PRO A 201 -3.26 13.25 -17.51
C PRO A 201 -2.87 12.05 -18.38
N ARG A 202 -2.15 12.24 -19.49
CA ARG A 202 -1.67 11.13 -20.34
C ARG A 202 -0.59 10.32 -19.65
N CYS A 203 0.34 10.98 -18.98
CA CYS A 203 1.37 10.33 -18.18
C CYS A 203 0.74 9.52 -17.05
N ILE A 204 -0.23 10.10 -16.33
CA ILE A 204 -0.92 9.42 -15.22
C ILE A 204 -1.61 8.15 -15.71
N ARG A 205 -2.41 8.23 -16.79
CA ARG A 205 -3.06 7.05 -17.39
C ARG A 205 -2.04 5.98 -17.74
N ARG A 206 -0.98 6.33 -18.45
CA ARG A 206 0.07 5.39 -18.86
C ARG A 206 0.76 4.74 -17.64
N ARG A 207 1.10 5.51 -16.61
CA ARG A 207 1.79 4.99 -15.42
C ARG A 207 0.90 4.04 -14.64
N ALA A 208 -0.37 4.43 -14.42
CA ALA A 208 -1.33 3.59 -13.74
C ALA A 208 -1.63 2.29 -14.51
N GLU A 209 -1.82 2.36 -15.83
CA GLU A 209 -2.04 1.18 -16.67
C GLU A 209 -0.87 0.20 -16.58
N LEU A 210 0.37 0.69 -16.62
CA LEU A 210 1.57 -0.15 -16.52
C LEU A 210 1.67 -0.83 -15.15
N SER A 211 1.37 -0.10 -14.06
CA SER A 211 1.47 -0.66 -12.71
C SER A 211 0.37 -1.69 -12.44
N VAL A 212 -0.89 -1.35 -12.74
CA VAL A 212 -2.02 -2.28 -12.55
C VAL A 212 -1.88 -3.54 -13.41
N ALA A 213 -1.29 -3.44 -14.60
CA ALA A 213 -1.04 -4.60 -15.47
C ALA A 213 -0.03 -5.60 -14.87
N MET A 214 0.82 -5.18 -13.92
CA MET A 214 1.72 -6.07 -13.18
C MET A 214 0.98 -6.88 -12.11
N ASN A 215 -0.25 -6.51 -11.75
CA ASN A 215 -1.09 -7.29 -10.84
C ASN A 215 -1.61 -8.55 -11.58
N PRO A 216 -1.35 -9.77 -11.06
CA PRO A 216 -1.79 -11.04 -11.62
C PRO A 216 -3.30 -11.16 -11.80
N ASN A 217 -4.09 -10.41 -11.02
CA ASN A 217 -5.56 -10.42 -11.12
C ASN A 217 -6.10 -9.57 -12.27
N CYS A 218 -5.29 -8.67 -12.83
CA CYS A 218 -5.74 -7.67 -13.80
C CYS A 218 -5.19 -7.93 -15.20
N GLY A 219 -3.88 -8.10 -15.34
CA GLY A 219 -3.24 -8.12 -16.64
C GLY A 219 -3.51 -6.83 -17.46
N PRO A 220 -3.03 -6.77 -18.71
CA PRO A 220 -2.99 -5.52 -19.48
C PRO A 220 -4.36 -5.00 -19.94
N VAL A 221 -5.30 -5.90 -20.27
CA VAL A 221 -6.63 -5.50 -20.78
C VAL A 221 -7.49 -4.93 -19.66
N LEU A 222 -7.64 -5.66 -18.55
CA LEU A 222 -8.44 -5.18 -17.42
C LEU A 222 -7.79 -3.97 -16.73
N ALA A 223 -6.46 -3.86 -16.74
CA ALA A 223 -5.78 -2.67 -16.22
C ALA A 223 -6.22 -1.40 -16.96
N LYS A 224 -6.28 -1.45 -18.29
CA LYS A 224 -6.70 -0.31 -19.11
C LYS A 224 -8.17 0.06 -18.88
N GLU A 225 -9.05 -0.94 -18.80
CA GLU A 225 -10.46 -0.74 -18.51
C GLU A 225 -10.67 -0.17 -17.10
N ALA A 226 -10.00 -0.73 -16.09
CA ALA A 226 -10.09 -0.29 -14.71
C ALA A 226 -9.59 1.15 -14.53
N VAL A 227 -8.45 1.51 -15.15
CA VAL A 227 -7.94 2.89 -15.13
C VAL A 227 -8.93 3.83 -15.80
N ALA A 228 -9.48 3.48 -16.96
CA ALA A 228 -10.47 4.31 -17.66
C ALA A 228 -11.73 4.55 -16.81
N ASP A 229 -12.22 3.51 -16.14
CA ASP A 229 -13.42 3.56 -15.29
C ASP A 229 -13.27 4.49 -14.08
N VAL A 230 -12.10 4.49 -13.45
CA VAL A 230 -11.88 5.22 -12.18
C VAL A 230 -11.22 6.59 -12.38
N PHE A 231 -10.68 6.86 -13.57
CA PHE A 231 -9.76 7.98 -13.80
C PHE A 231 -10.31 9.31 -13.29
N GLU A 232 -11.51 9.72 -13.73
CA GLU A 232 -12.04 11.05 -13.40
C GLU A 232 -12.30 11.22 -11.90
N VAL A 233 -12.74 10.16 -11.20
CA VAL A 233 -12.97 10.22 -9.76
C VAL A 233 -11.65 10.31 -9.01
N CYS A 234 -10.71 9.42 -9.32
CA CYS A 234 -9.48 9.29 -8.56
C CYS A 234 -8.46 10.40 -8.90
N TYR A 235 -8.44 10.89 -10.14
CA TYR A 235 -7.60 12.02 -10.54
C TYR A 235 -7.96 13.32 -9.80
N ASN A 236 -9.24 13.50 -9.49
CA ASN A 236 -9.73 14.69 -8.77
C ASN A 236 -9.64 14.56 -7.25
N ASP A 237 -9.30 13.38 -6.71
CA ASP A 237 -9.09 13.19 -5.28
C ASP A 237 -7.62 13.45 -4.91
N THR A 238 -7.37 14.66 -4.40
CA THR A 238 -6.01 15.12 -4.10
C THR A 238 -5.57 14.84 -2.68
N MET A 239 -6.40 14.23 -1.81
CA MET A 239 -6.02 14.02 -0.42
C MET A 239 -4.73 13.18 -0.31
N PRO A 240 -3.84 13.50 0.65
CA PRO A 240 -3.98 14.52 1.70
C PRO A 240 -3.61 15.95 1.26
N PHE A 241 -3.23 16.16 0.01
CA PHE A 241 -2.88 17.47 -0.51
C PHE A 241 -4.13 18.30 -0.84
N ASP A 242 -4.02 19.62 -0.69
CA ASP A 242 -5.08 20.56 -1.11
C ASP A 242 -5.23 20.64 -2.63
N ARG A 243 -4.16 20.29 -3.36
CA ARG A 243 -4.09 20.22 -4.82
C ARG A 243 -2.97 19.29 -5.25
N ILE A 244 -2.95 18.94 -6.52
CA ILE A 244 -1.81 18.24 -7.13
C ILE A 244 -0.53 19.10 -6.95
N PRO A 245 0.52 18.59 -6.29
CA PRO A 245 1.74 19.35 -5.96
C PRO A 245 2.58 19.81 -7.16
#